data_AF-A0A7C5YZI3-F1
#
_entry.id   AF-A0A7C5YZI3-F1
#
_cell.length_a   1.000
_cell.length_b   1.000
_cell.length_c   1.000
_cell.angle_alpha   90.00
_cell.angle_beta   90.00
_cell.angle_gamma   90.00
#
_symmetry.space_group_name_H-M   'P 1'
#
loop_
_entity.id
_entity.type
_entity.pdbx_description
1 polymer ?
#
loop_
_entity_poly.entity_id
_entity_poly.type
_entity_poly.pdbx_seq_one_letter_code
_entity_poly.pdbx_strand_id
1 'polypeptide(L)'
;MILSRSVLENDLLRRVEELSGEEVMACYQCGNCSAGCPAAGAMDLLPNQIIRLLQLGQVEAALGARAIWYCAACLQCEARCPKGIDLARLTEALRTLALEKGFRHVEIEELPPETLAEMPQQAFIGGFRKYT
;
A
#
# COMPACT_ATOMS: atom_id res chain seq x y z
N MET A 1 11.11 -10.49 -20.09
CA MET A 1 10.00 -9.61 -19.64
C MET A 1 9.65 -8.67 -20.78
N ILE A 2 8.41 -8.66 -21.24
CA ILE A 2 7.97 -7.81 -22.37
C ILE A 2 7.23 -6.62 -21.79
N LEU A 3 7.77 -5.41 -21.97
CA LEU A 3 7.05 -4.17 -21.70
C LEU A 3 6.23 -3.82 -22.93
N SER A 4 4.91 -3.87 -22.81
CA SER A 4 3.97 -3.47 -23.85
C SER A 4 2.96 -2.47 -23.28
N ARG A 5 2.32 -1.70 -24.17
CA ARG A 5 1.27 -0.77 -23.75
C ARG A 5 0.16 -1.46 -22.96
N SER A 6 -0.26 -2.65 -23.38
CA SER A 6 -1.28 -3.44 -22.68
C SER A 6 -0.87 -3.91 -21.29
N VAL A 7 0.44 -4.02 -21.01
CA VAL A 7 0.94 -4.34 -19.66
C VAL A 7 0.92 -3.08 -18.79
N LEU A 8 1.38 -1.95 -19.32
CA LEU A 8 1.47 -0.69 -18.59
C LEU A 8 0.09 -0.08 -18.31
N GLU A 9 -0.83 -0.13 -19.27
CA GLU A 9 -2.20 0.36 -19.17
C GLU A 9 -3.15 -0.81 -18.92
N ASN A 10 -3.28 -1.23 -17.66
CA ASN A 10 -4.17 -2.33 -17.28
C ASN A 10 -5.24 -1.90 -16.27
N ASP A 11 -6.33 -2.66 -16.23
CA ASP A 11 -7.52 -2.36 -15.40
C ASP A 11 -7.21 -2.28 -13.92
N LEU A 12 -6.26 -3.08 -13.45
CA LEU A 12 -5.89 -3.09 -12.04
C LEU A 12 -5.12 -1.83 -11.65
N LEU A 13 -4.24 -1.33 -12.53
CA LEU A 13 -3.58 -0.03 -12.34
C LEU A 13 -4.60 1.11 -12.32
N ARG A 14 -5.55 1.12 -13.26
CA ARG A 14 -6.62 2.14 -13.29
C ARG A 14 -7.39 2.18 -11.98
N ARG A 15 -7.71 1.00 -11.42
CA ARG A 15 -8.41 0.89 -10.15
C ARG A 15 -7.59 1.42 -8.96
N VAL A 16 -6.26 1.24 -8.98
CA VAL A 16 -5.37 1.85 -7.97
C VAL A 16 -5.40 3.37 -8.06
N GLU A 17 -5.29 3.94 -9.27
CA GLU A 17 -5.34 5.39 -9.49
C GLU A 17 -6.70 5.98 -9.10
N GLU A 18 -7.81 5.30 -9.43
CA GLU A 18 -9.18 5.70 -9.05
C GLU A 18 -9.38 5.72 -7.53
N LEU A 19 -8.93 4.67 -6.82
CA LEU A 19 -9.07 4.56 -5.36
C LEU A 19 -8.17 5.54 -4.60
N SER A 20 -6.96 5.78 -5.11
CA SER A 20 -5.99 6.67 -4.45
C SER A 20 -6.19 8.14 -4.81
N GLY A 21 -6.70 8.43 -6.00
CA GLY A 21 -6.74 9.78 -6.58
C GLY A 21 -5.37 10.26 -7.08
N GLU A 22 -4.39 9.37 -7.22
CA GLU A 22 -3.00 9.70 -7.55
C GLU A 22 -2.64 9.31 -8.99
N GLU A 23 -1.85 10.14 -9.68
CA GLU A 23 -1.29 9.83 -11.00
C GLU A 23 0.07 9.13 -10.85
N VAL A 24 0.13 7.82 -11.08
CA VAL A 24 1.34 7.00 -10.86
C VAL A 24 2.49 7.43 -11.77
N MET A 25 2.16 7.87 -13.00
CA MET A 25 3.15 8.30 -13.99
C MET A 25 3.77 9.67 -13.71
N ALA A 26 3.21 10.46 -12.77
CA ALA A 26 3.82 11.70 -12.33
C ALA A 26 5.15 11.49 -11.58
N CYS A 27 5.38 10.27 -11.04
CA CYS A 27 6.58 9.95 -10.29
C CYS A 27 7.81 9.80 -11.19
N TYR A 28 8.87 10.54 -10.87
CA TYR A 28 10.16 10.47 -11.56
C TYR A 28 11.27 9.73 -10.77
N GLN A 29 10.90 8.96 -9.75
CA GLN A 29 11.80 8.08 -9.00
C GLN A 29 12.95 8.76 -8.21
N CYS A 30 12.74 9.96 -7.63
CA CYS A 30 13.77 10.61 -6.79
C CYS A 30 14.14 9.88 -5.50
N GLY A 31 13.25 9.03 -4.95
CA GLY A 31 13.50 8.28 -3.72
C GLY A 31 13.29 9.02 -2.39
N ASN A 32 12.87 10.30 -2.39
CA ASN A 32 12.61 11.07 -1.15
C ASN A 32 11.62 10.38 -0.19
N CYS A 33 10.58 9.75 -0.74
CA CYS A 33 9.59 9.02 0.03
C CYS A 33 10.22 7.85 0.81
N SER A 34 11.16 7.14 0.20
CA SER A 34 11.85 6.01 0.80
C SER A 34 12.87 6.46 1.84
N ALA A 35 13.69 7.47 1.52
CA ALA A 35 14.65 8.05 2.45
C ALA A 35 13.97 8.63 3.71
N GLY A 36 12.75 9.16 3.56
CA GLY A 36 11.98 9.73 4.65
C GLY A 36 11.11 8.73 5.43
N CYS A 37 10.98 7.48 4.99
CA CYS A 37 10.05 6.53 5.58
C CYS A 37 10.59 5.96 6.90
N PRO A 38 9.92 6.15 8.05
CA PRO A 38 10.38 5.60 9.33
C PRO A 38 10.39 4.08 9.39
N ALA A 39 9.53 3.43 8.59
CA ALA A 39 9.38 1.98 8.54
C ALA A 39 10.26 1.31 7.46
N ALA A 40 11.10 2.07 6.74
CA ALA A 40 11.89 1.56 5.61
C ALA A 40 12.70 0.31 5.97
N GLY A 41 13.29 0.25 7.17
CA GLY A 41 14.11 -0.88 7.62
C GLY A 41 13.35 -2.20 7.83
N ALA A 42 12.01 -2.16 7.92
CA ALA A 42 11.17 -3.34 8.08
C ALA A 42 10.49 -3.79 6.77
N MET A 43 10.55 -2.96 5.72
CA MET A 43 9.88 -3.23 4.45
C MET A 43 10.72 -4.14 3.55
N ASP A 44 10.05 -5.01 2.80
CA ASP A 44 10.64 -5.78 1.71
C ASP A 44 10.81 -4.96 0.42
N LEU A 45 9.90 -4.01 0.19
CA LEU A 45 9.99 -3.00 -0.86
C LEU A 45 9.82 -1.60 -0.29
N LEU A 46 10.71 -0.70 -0.69
CA LEU A 46 10.63 0.70 -0.30
C LEU A 46 9.50 1.42 -1.06
N PRO A 47 8.95 2.54 -0.52
CA PRO A 47 7.87 3.29 -1.15
C PRO A 47 8.09 3.63 -2.63
N ASN A 48 9.29 4.08 -3.02
CA ASN A 48 9.60 4.39 -4.42
C ASN A 48 9.59 3.14 -5.32
N GLN A 49 9.90 1.96 -4.77
CA GLN A 49 9.87 0.69 -5.51
C GLN A 49 8.44 0.22 -5.71
N ILE A 50 7.54 0.43 -4.74
CA ILE A 50 6.10 0.14 -4.89
C ILE A 50 5.52 0.94 -6.06
N ILE A 51 5.66 2.27 -6.06
CA ILE A 51 5.15 3.08 -7.18
C ILE A 51 5.87 2.75 -8.50
N ARG A 52 7.13 2.28 -8.47
CA ARG A 52 7.82 1.80 -9.66
C ARG A 52 7.16 0.54 -10.25
N LEU A 53 6.74 -0.41 -9.41
CA LEU A 53 5.99 -1.59 -9.87
C LEU A 53 4.68 -1.16 -10.55
N LEU A 54 3.97 -0.18 -9.97
CA LEU A 54 2.76 0.37 -10.57
C LEU A 54 3.02 1.00 -11.94
N GLN A 55 4.10 1.80 -12.08
CA GLN A 55 4.51 2.37 -13.37
C GLN A 55 4.86 1.33 -14.42
N LEU A 56 5.26 0.13 -14.00
CA LEU A 56 5.57 -1.00 -14.88
C LEU A 56 4.36 -1.90 -15.13
N GLY A 57 3.17 -1.52 -14.64
CA GLY A 57 1.96 -2.33 -14.72
C GLY A 57 1.98 -3.59 -13.85
N GLN A 58 2.98 -3.75 -12.98
CA GLN A 58 3.21 -4.93 -12.15
C GLN A 58 2.43 -4.85 -10.83
N VAL A 59 1.13 -4.56 -10.91
CA VAL A 59 0.30 -4.28 -9.74
C VAL A 59 0.19 -5.50 -8.82
N GLU A 60 0.13 -6.72 -9.37
CA GLU A 60 0.09 -7.95 -8.55
C GLU A 60 1.34 -8.14 -7.69
N ALA A 61 2.52 -7.74 -8.20
CA ALA A 61 3.75 -7.77 -7.41
C ALA A 61 3.71 -6.75 -6.26
N ALA A 62 3.08 -5.59 -6.49
CA ALA A 62 2.87 -4.59 -5.44
C ALA A 62 1.85 -5.05 -4.39
N LEU A 63 0.78 -5.73 -4.79
CA LEU A 63 -0.23 -6.30 -3.88
C LEU A 63 0.36 -7.41 -2.99
N GLY A 64 1.28 -8.22 -3.52
CA GLY A 64 1.98 -9.27 -2.76
C GLY A 64 3.08 -8.76 -1.83
N ALA A 65 3.40 -7.46 -1.84
CA ALA A 65 4.48 -6.91 -1.03
C ALA A 65 4.07 -6.72 0.42
N ARG A 66 4.91 -7.13 1.37
CA ARG A 66 4.67 -6.89 2.80
C ARG A 66 4.69 -5.40 3.16
N ALA A 67 5.42 -4.61 2.38
CA ALA A 67 5.53 -3.16 2.52
C ALA A 67 4.19 -2.43 2.65
N ILE A 68 3.14 -2.88 1.94
CA ILE A 68 1.82 -2.21 2.00
C ILE A 68 1.17 -2.30 3.39
N TRP A 69 1.56 -3.32 4.17
CA TRP A 69 1.11 -3.56 5.55
C TRP A 69 2.01 -2.89 6.59
N TYR A 70 3.24 -2.50 6.24
CA TYR A 70 4.10 -1.69 7.13
C TYR A 70 3.78 -0.20 7.06
N CYS A 71 3.13 0.27 5.99
CA CYS A 71 2.74 1.67 5.88
C CYS A 71 1.82 2.08 7.04
N ALA A 72 2.25 3.09 7.80
CA ALA A 72 1.52 3.65 8.94
C ALA A 72 0.65 4.87 8.56
N ALA A 73 0.50 5.17 7.26
CA ALA A 73 -0.20 6.35 6.76
C ALA A 73 0.24 7.68 7.41
N CYS A 74 1.54 7.81 7.71
CA CYS A 74 2.10 8.99 8.38
C CYS A 74 2.30 10.22 7.47
N LEU A 75 1.98 10.11 6.18
CA LEU A 75 2.04 11.17 5.15
C LEU A 75 3.41 11.82 4.92
N GLN A 76 4.47 11.27 5.52
CA GLN A 76 5.83 11.78 5.36
C GLN A 76 6.34 11.70 3.91
N CYS A 77 5.83 10.76 3.13
CA CYS A 77 6.13 10.62 1.71
C CYS A 77 5.52 11.75 0.87
N GLU A 78 4.26 12.11 1.14
CA GLU A 78 3.54 13.23 0.50
C GLU A 78 4.25 14.56 0.78
N ALA A 79 4.51 14.84 2.07
CA ALA A 79 5.13 16.10 2.51
C ALA A 79 6.51 16.37 1.88
N ARG A 80 7.22 15.31 1.45
CA ARG A 80 8.54 15.41 0.82
C ARG A 80 8.52 15.20 -0.68
N CYS A 81 7.36 14.87 -1.26
CA CYS A 81 7.26 14.57 -2.68
C CYS A 81 7.29 15.88 -3.48
N PRO A 82 8.33 16.14 -4.31
CA PRO A 82 8.38 17.33 -5.14
C PRO A 82 7.33 17.33 -6.27
N LYS A 83 6.65 16.19 -6.47
CA LYS A 83 5.56 16.00 -7.42
C LYS A 83 4.18 16.00 -6.75
N GLY A 84 4.12 16.15 -5.43
CA GLY A 84 2.87 16.16 -4.67
C GLY A 84 2.16 14.81 -4.55
N ILE A 85 2.84 13.70 -4.85
CA ILE A 85 2.23 12.36 -4.84
C ILE A 85 2.10 11.85 -3.41
N ASP A 86 0.89 11.43 -3.02
CA ASP A 86 0.62 10.77 -1.75
C ASP A 86 0.76 9.25 -1.87
N LEU A 87 1.95 8.75 -1.52
CA LEU A 87 2.20 7.30 -1.52
C LEU A 87 1.45 6.56 -0.40
N ALA A 88 0.97 7.25 0.65
CA ALA A 88 0.14 6.61 1.66
C ALA A 88 -1.23 6.25 1.08
N ARG A 89 -1.85 7.13 0.28
CA ARG A 89 -3.08 6.84 -0.47
C ARG A 89 -2.91 5.72 -1.49
N LEU A 90 -1.82 5.72 -2.25
CA LEU A 90 -1.51 4.60 -3.17
C LEU A 90 -1.39 3.28 -2.40
N THR A 91 -0.75 3.30 -1.24
CA THR A 91 -0.59 2.10 -0.41
C THR A 91 -1.92 1.63 0.18
N GLU A 92 -2.79 2.56 0.60
CA GLU A 92 -4.13 2.25 1.07
C GLU A 92 -4.98 1.63 -0.04
N ALA A 93 -4.95 2.19 -1.25
CA ALA A 93 -5.63 1.63 -2.41
C ALA A 93 -5.17 0.19 -2.71
N LEU A 94 -3.85 -0.05 -2.67
CA LEU A 94 -3.31 -1.41 -2.80
C LEU A 94 -3.81 -2.33 -1.70
N ARG A 95 -3.86 -1.87 -0.44
CA ARG A 95 -4.37 -2.67 0.67
C ARG A 95 -5.84 -3.01 0.50
N THR A 96 -6.67 -2.06 0.09
CA THR A 96 -8.10 -2.29 -0.21
C THR A 96 -8.25 -3.38 -1.27
N LEU A 97 -7.51 -3.29 -2.38
CA LEU A 97 -7.55 -4.31 -3.42
C LEU A 97 -7.01 -5.67 -2.95
N ALA A 98 -6.02 -5.69 -2.06
CA ALA A 98 -5.50 -6.92 -1.48
C ALA A 98 -6.56 -7.60 -0.59
N LEU A 99 -7.24 -6.82 0.26
CA LEU A 99 -8.33 -7.31 1.12
C LEU A 99 -9.52 -7.83 0.30
N GLU A 100 -9.90 -7.15 -0.79
CA GLU A 100 -10.93 -7.64 -1.73
C GLU A 100 -10.58 -8.98 -2.37
N LYS A 101 -9.28 -9.24 -2.57
CA LYS A 101 -8.75 -10.51 -3.07
C LYS A 101 -8.57 -11.58 -1.98
N GLY A 102 -8.88 -11.26 -0.72
CA GLY A 102 -8.78 -12.17 0.41
C GLY A 102 -7.39 -12.22 1.08
N PHE A 103 -6.49 -11.27 0.79
CA PHE A 103 -5.20 -11.16 1.50
C PHE A 103 -5.39 -10.51 2.88
N ARG A 104 -5.98 -11.24 3.81
CA ARG A 104 -6.17 -10.81 5.21
C ARG A 104 -5.05 -11.36 6.09
N HIS A 105 -4.76 -10.63 7.14
CA HIS A 105 -3.77 -11.05 8.16
C HIS A 105 -4.45 -11.39 9.49
N VAL A 106 -5.70 -10.99 9.67
CA VAL A 106 -6.51 -11.26 10.86
C VAL A 106 -7.91 -11.66 10.39
N GLU A 107 -8.41 -12.80 10.87
CA GLU A 107 -9.83 -13.16 10.78
C GLU A 107 -10.42 -12.96 12.18
N ILE A 108 -11.38 -12.04 12.30
CA ILE A 108 -11.93 -11.64 13.61
C ILE A 108 -12.66 -12.83 14.26
N GLU A 109 -13.33 -13.62 13.43
CA GLU A 109 -14.11 -14.80 13.78
C GLU A 109 -13.25 -15.90 14.41
N GLU A 110 -11.95 -15.90 14.14
CA GLU A 110 -11.00 -16.91 14.63
C GLU A 110 -10.27 -16.47 15.92
N LEU A 111 -10.51 -15.24 16.41
CA LEU A 111 -9.88 -14.74 17.62
C LEU A 111 -10.51 -15.36 18.88
N PRO A 112 -9.70 -15.78 19.88
CA PRO A 112 -10.22 -16.28 21.16
C PRO A 112 -11.11 -15.23 21.85
N PRO A 113 -12.23 -15.62 22.47
CA PRO A 113 -13.10 -14.69 23.21
C PRO A 113 -12.37 -13.90 24.29
N GLU A 114 -11.36 -14.50 24.92
CA GLU A 114 -10.52 -13.87 25.93
C GLU A 114 -9.70 -12.72 25.32
N THR A 115 -9.10 -12.95 24.14
CA THR A 115 -8.36 -11.92 23.41
C THR A 115 -9.26 -10.75 23.03
N LEU A 116 -10.48 -11.04 22.56
CA LEU A 116 -11.46 -10.00 22.21
C LEU A 116 -11.90 -9.19 23.44
N ALA A 117 -12.03 -9.82 24.61
CA ALA A 117 -12.43 -9.16 25.85
C ALA A 117 -11.34 -8.25 26.43
N GLU A 118 -10.07 -8.62 26.27
CA GLU A 118 -8.92 -7.87 26.81
C GLU A 118 -8.34 -6.83 25.84
N MET A 119 -8.68 -6.92 24.55
CA MET A 119 -8.14 -6.03 23.53
C MET A 119 -8.54 -4.57 23.76
N PRO A 120 -7.58 -3.62 23.73
CA PRO A 120 -7.91 -2.20 23.77
C PRO A 120 -8.78 -1.81 22.57
N GLN A 121 -9.74 -0.90 22.77
CA GLN A 121 -10.59 -0.37 21.68
C GLN A 121 -9.77 0.19 20.49
N GLN A 122 -8.58 0.71 20.77
CA GLN A 122 -7.66 1.22 19.74
C GLN A 122 -7.12 0.11 18.85
N ALA A 123 -6.93 -1.11 19.38
CA ALA A 123 -6.50 -2.26 18.61
C ALA A 123 -7.61 -2.75 17.67
N PHE A 124 -8.88 -2.69 18.10
CA PHE A 124 -10.04 -2.95 17.23
C PHE A 124 -10.06 -1.97 16.05
N ILE A 125 -10.04 -0.66 16.31
CA ILE A 125 -10.18 0.36 15.25
C ILE A 125 -8.95 0.38 14.33
N GLY A 126 -7.74 0.34 14.90
CA GLY A 126 -6.50 0.46 14.14
C GLY A 126 -6.05 -0.83 13.47
N GLY A 127 -6.28 -1.98 14.11
CA GLY A 127 -5.90 -3.30 13.61
C GLY A 127 -6.90 -3.82 12.59
N PHE A 128 -8.19 -3.83 12.91
CA PHE A 128 -9.16 -4.51 12.04
C PHE A 128 -9.35 -3.77 10.72
N ARG A 129 -9.51 -2.45 10.73
CA ARG A 129 -9.57 -1.66 9.48
C ARG A 129 -8.38 -1.97 8.54
N LYS A 130 -7.22 -2.26 9.12
CA LYS A 130 -6.00 -2.49 8.36
C LYS A 130 -5.80 -3.95 7.97
N TYR A 131 -6.28 -4.94 8.70
CA TYR A 131 -5.86 -6.34 8.54
C TYR A 131 -7.00 -7.35 8.27
N THR A 132 -8.25 -6.91 8.31
CA THR A 132 -9.47 -7.73 8.12
C THR A 132 -10.26 -7.25 6.90
#